data_AF-A0A6A5AFZ0-F1
#
_entry.id   AF-A0A6A5AFZ0-F1
#
_cell.length_a   1.000
_cell.length_b   1.000
_cell.length_c   1.000
_cell.angle_alpha   90.00
_cell.angle_beta   90.00
_cell.angle_gamma   90.00
#
_symmetry.space_group_name_H-M   'P 1'
#
loop_
_entity.id
_entity.type
_entity.pdbx_description
1 polymer ?
#
loop_
_entity_poly.entity_id
_entity_poly.type
_entity_poly.pdbx_seq_one_letter_code
_entity_poly.pdbx_strand_id
1 'polypeptide(L)'
;MTALPPSALAWPVPSDIDVSDSITPAHIGEIAKAAGLVRLARMTTTHAAGNVQMEDEIVYYGTTKAKVQLSVRDRLAGVTDGAYVVVTGITPTPLGEGKSTTTIGLAQALGAHLNKKSFACIRQPSQGPTFGIKGGAAGGGYAQVVPMDEFNLHMTGDIHAITAANNLVAAAIDARMFHESTQSDK
;
A
#
# COMPACT_ATOMS: atom_id res chain seq x y z
N MET A 1 -15.59 6.34 2.04
CA MET A 1 -15.21 6.11 0.63
C MET A 1 -16.43 6.39 -0.21
N THR A 2 -16.38 7.43 -1.03
CA THR A 2 -17.46 7.75 -1.96
C THR A 2 -17.23 6.91 -3.21
N ALA A 3 -18.09 5.92 -3.47
CA ALA A 3 -18.11 5.26 -4.77
C ALA A 3 -18.53 6.29 -5.83
N LEU A 4 -18.04 6.11 -7.06
CA LEU A 4 -18.50 6.91 -8.18
C LEU A 4 -20.03 6.73 -8.33
N PRO A 5 -20.80 7.81 -8.54
CA PRO A 5 -22.22 7.68 -8.80
C PRO A 5 -22.44 6.91 -10.13
N PRO A 6 -23.56 6.19 -10.29
CA PRO A 6 -23.84 5.46 -11.53
C PRO A 6 -23.76 6.33 -12.79
N SER A 7 -24.09 7.62 -12.69
CA SER A 7 -24.00 8.59 -13.78
C SER A 7 -22.56 8.93 -14.21
N ALA A 8 -21.55 8.60 -13.41
CA ALA A 8 -20.15 8.78 -13.74
C ALA A 8 -19.50 7.53 -14.37
N LEU A 9 -20.27 6.44 -14.54
CA LEU A 9 -19.80 5.22 -15.17
C LEU A 9 -20.06 5.28 -16.68
N ALA A 10 -19.04 4.98 -17.48
CA ALA A 10 -19.10 4.97 -18.94
C ALA A 10 -19.20 3.53 -19.49
N TRP A 11 -19.84 3.38 -20.64
CA TRP A 11 -19.91 2.14 -21.39
C TRP A 11 -19.65 2.38 -22.89
N PRO A 12 -18.76 1.61 -23.56
CA PRO A 12 -17.88 0.57 -23.00
C PRO A 12 -16.94 1.12 -21.94
N VAL A 13 -16.52 0.29 -20.98
CA VAL A 13 -15.62 0.71 -19.90
C VAL A 13 -14.32 1.25 -20.53
N PRO A 14 -13.88 2.46 -20.17
CA PRO A 14 -12.61 3.01 -20.67
C PRO A 14 -11.42 2.16 -20.25
N SER A 15 -10.22 2.47 -20.76
CA SER A 15 -9.02 1.78 -20.30
C SER A 15 -8.78 2.05 -18.81
N ASP A 16 -8.12 1.13 -18.11
CA ASP A 16 -7.90 1.24 -16.66
C ASP A 16 -7.16 2.55 -16.28
N ILE A 17 -6.22 3.00 -17.13
CA ILE A 17 -5.49 4.25 -16.93
C ILE A 17 -6.40 5.47 -17.13
N ASP A 18 -7.26 5.47 -18.14
CA ASP A 18 -8.21 6.57 -18.35
C ASP A 18 -9.18 6.71 -17.17
N VAL A 19 -9.62 5.56 -16.61
CA VAL A 19 -10.45 5.57 -15.41
C VAL A 19 -9.67 6.11 -14.21
N SER A 20 -8.41 5.71 -14.02
CA SER A 20 -7.55 6.25 -12.95
C SER A 20 -7.37 7.77 -13.07
N ASP A 21 -7.03 8.26 -14.26
CA ASP A 21 -6.73 9.67 -14.52
C ASP A 21 -7.97 10.57 -14.45
N SER A 22 -9.16 9.99 -14.67
CA SER A 22 -10.43 10.71 -14.48
C SER A 22 -10.78 10.99 -13.01
N ILE A 23 -10.10 10.34 -12.06
CA ILE A 23 -10.38 10.44 -10.62
C ILE A 23 -9.39 11.40 -9.98
N THR A 24 -9.89 12.43 -9.31
CA THR A 24 -9.07 13.22 -8.37
C THR A 24 -9.02 12.49 -7.02
N PRO A 25 -7.85 11.96 -6.59
CA PRO A 25 -7.77 11.24 -5.33
C PRO A 25 -7.97 12.18 -4.14
N ALA A 26 -8.72 11.72 -3.13
CA ALA A 26 -8.81 12.41 -1.86
C ALA A 26 -7.44 12.47 -1.18
N HIS A 27 -7.20 13.50 -0.36
CA HIS A 27 -5.95 13.60 0.37
C HIS A 27 -5.84 12.42 1.37
N ILE A 28 -4.70 11.73 1.38
CA ILE A 28 -4.52 10.51 2.18
C ILE A 28 -4.69 10.76 3.68
N GLY A 29 -4.43 11.98 4.14
CA GLY A 29 -4.71 12.41 5.51
C GLY A 29 -6.19 12.38 5.88
N GLU A 30 -7.09 12.67 4.94
CA GLU A 30 -8.54 12.60 5.15
C GLU A 30 -9.00 11.14 5.25
N ILE A 31 -8.44 10.27 4.40
CA ILE A 31 -8.68 8.82 4.45
C ILE A 31 -8.17 8.25 5.78
N ALA A 32 -6.96 8.63 6.21
CA ALA A 32 -6.38 8.22 7.47
C ALA A 32 -7.24 8.65 8.67
N LYS A 33 -7.71 9.90 8.68
CA LYS A 33 -8.62 10.41 9.71
C LYS A 33 -9.94 9.64 9.73
N ALA A 34 -10.53 9.36 8.57
CA ALA A 34 -11.75 8.56 8.47
C ALA A 34 -11.55 7.11 8.94
N ALA A 35 -10.33 6.57 8.79
CA ALA A 35 -9.92 5.27 9.31
C ALA A 35 -9.67 5.27 10.84
N GLY A 36 -9.68 6.43 11.50
CA GLY A 36 -9.42 6.55 12.94
C GLY A 36 -7.94 6.62 13.31
N LEU A 37 -7.06 6.97 12.36
CA LEU A 37 -5.67 7.31 12.66
C LEU A 37 -5.60 8.73 13.23
N VAL A 38 -4.77 8.92 14.24
CA VAL A 38 -4.73 10.13 15.06
C VAL A 38 -3.33 10.73 15.15
N ARG A 39 -3.26 11.96 15.68
CA ARG A 39 -2.00 12.58 16.11
C ARG A 39 -1.83 12.29 17.60
N LEU A 40 -0.70 11.69 17.97
CA LEU A 40 -0.41 11.35 19.35
C LEU A 40 0.51 12.40 19.97
N ALA A 41 0.17 12.84 21.18
CA ALA A 41 1.10 13.56 22.03
C ALA A 41 2.10 12.55 22.61
N ARG A 42 3.38 12.68 22.27
CA ARG A 42 4.47 11.92 22.89
C ARG A 42 5.37 12.86 23.67
N MET A 43 5.64 12.49 24.91
CA MET A 43 6.62 13.21 25.72
C MET A 43 8.01 12.73 25.31
N THR A 44 8.79 13.59 24.66
CA THR A 44 10.17 13.27 24.27
C THR A 44 11.12 13.98 25.24
N THR A 45 11.83 13.21 26.05
CA THR A 45 12.91 13.72 26.91
C THR A 45 14.18 13.85 26.08
N THR A 46 14.25 14.85 25.21
CA THR A 46 15.50 15.17 24.49
C THR A 46 16.34 16.17 25.27
N HIS A 47 15.76 17.02 26.11
CA HIS A 47 16.46 17.88 27.08
C HIS A 47 15.62 18.05 28.36
N ALA A 48 16.25 18.43 29.48
CA ALA A 48 15.65 18.52 30.83
C ALA A 48 14.41 19.42 30.96
N ALA A 49 14.01 20.13 29.90
CA ALA A 49 12.71 20.78 29.76
C ALA A 49 11.80 19.86 28.91
N GLY A 50 10.89 19.13 29.57
CA GLY A 50 9.99 18.19 28.91
C GLY A 50 9.08 18.87 27.88
N ASN A 51 9.44 18.77 26.61
CA ASN A 51 8.59 19.22 25.51
C ASN A 51 7.69 18.07 25.05
N VAL A 52 6.42 18.37 24.81
CA VAL A 52 5.48 17.43 24.19
C VAL A 52 5.64 17.54 22.69
N GLN A 53 6.17 16.50 22.04
CA GLN A 53 6.22 16.41 20.59
C GLN A 53 4.96 15.70 20.12
N MET A 54 4.25 16.33 19.20
CA MET A 54 3.10 15.71 18.57
C MET A 54 3.58 14.92 17.36
N GLU A 55 3.35 13.61 17.34
CA GLU A 55 3.72 12.72 16.24
C GLU A 55 2.46 12.21 15.54
N ASP A 56 2.42 12.32 14.22
CA ASP A 56 1.35 11.71 13.43
C ASP A 56 1.57 10.20 13.35
N GLU A 57 0.51 9.42 13.46
CA GLU A 57 0.54 7.98 13.22
C GLU A 57 0.78 7.61 11.74
N ILE A 58 0.90 8.62 10.87
CA ILE A 58 1.16 8.47 9.45
C ILE A 58 2.36 9.31 9.01
N VAL A 59 3.13 8.77 8.07
CA VAL A 59 4.24 9.46 7.40
C VAL A 59 3.85 9.62 5.94
N TYR A 60 3.69 10.87 5.50
CA TYR A 60 3.21 11.20 4.16
C TYR A 60 4.25 10.92 3.06
N TYR A 61 3.78 10.44 1.92
CA TYR A 61 4.50 10.27 0.66
C TYR A 61 3.73 10.99 -0.45
N GLY A 62 3.88 12.31 -0.48
CA GLY A 62 3.00 13.19 -1.24
C GLY A 62 1.60 13.25 -0.64
N THR A 63 0.61 13.60 -1.45
CA THR A 63 -0.78 13.83 -1.01
C THR A 63 -1.65 12.58 -1.01
N THR A 64 -1.24 11.54 -1.74
CA THR A 64 -2.07 10.35 -2.05
C THR A 64 -1.62 9.08 -1.32
N LYS A 65 -0.43 9.08 -0.71
CA LYS A 65 0.18 7.90 -0.08
C LYS A 65 0.73 8.24 1.29
N ALA A 66 0.70 7.29 2.20
CA ALA A 66 1.32 7.41 3.50
C ALA A 66 1.71 6.04 4.04
N LYS A 67 2.73 5.99 4.90
CA LYS A 67 3.02 4.82 5.73
C LYS A 67 2.35 4.99 7.09
N VAL A 68 1.77 3.91 7.59
CA VAL A 68 1.20 3.86 8.95
C VAL A 68 2.29 3.40 9.92
N GLN A 69 2.48 4.14 11.02
CA GLN A 69 3.45 3.77 12.04
C GLN A 69 3.02 2.51 12.80
N LEU A 70 3.98 1.66 13.18
CA LEU A 70 3.72 0.43 13.92
C LEU A 70 3.18 0.69 15.34
N SER A 71 3.38 1.88 15.89
CA SER A 71 2.79 2.30 17.17
C SER A 71 1.27 2.24 17.19
N VAL A 72 0.61 2.31 16.02
CA VAL A 72 -0.84 2.14 15.89
C VAL A 72 -1.26 0.75 16.35
N ARG A 73 -0.51 -0.30 15.98
CA ARG A 73 -0.76 -1.67 16.42
C ARG A 73 -0.67 -1.77 17.94
N ASP A 74 0.36 -1.16 18.52
CA ASP A 74 0.58 -1.22 19.97
C ASP A 74 -0.53 -0.47 20.73
N ARG A 75 -1.00 0.68 20.20
CA ARG A 75 -2.16 1.41 20.74
C ARG A 75 -3.45 0.60 20.65
N LEU A 76 -3.63 -0.17 19.58
CA LEU A 76 -4.83 -0.95 19.31
C LEU A 76 -4.79 -2.36 19.90
N ALA A 77 -3.75 -2.75 20.64
CA ALA A 77 -3.56 -4.12 21.13
C ALA A 77 -4.70 -4.64 22.03
N GLY A 78 -5.47 -3.76 22.68
CA GLY A 78 -6.64 -4.11 23.50
C GLY A 78 -7.98 -4.05 22.75
N VAL A 79 -7.98 -3.69 21.46
CA VAL A 79 -9.20 -3.56 20.65
C VAL A 79 -9.51 -4.91 19.98
N THR A 80 -10.77 -5.31 19.99
CA THR A 80 -11.22 -6.55 19.32
C THR A 80 -11.03 -6.45 17.81
N ASP A 81 -10.47 -7.51 17.22
CA ASP A 81 -10.28 -7.60 15.78
C ASP A 81 -11.61 -7.55 15.01
N GLY A 82 -11.56 -6.94 13.82
CA GLY A 82 -12.66 -6.94 12.88
C GLY A 82 -12.82 -8.28 12.15
N ALA A 83 -13.86 -8.38 11.32
CA ALA A 83 -14.03 -9.55 10.45
C ALA A 83 -12.93 -9.60 9.38
N TYR A 84 -12.28 -10.76 9.24
CA TYR A 84 -11.27 -11.01 8.22
C TYR A 84 -11.87 -11.80 7.06
N VAL A 85 -11.89 -11.19 5.87
CA VAL A 85 -12.45 -11.77 4.65
C VAL A 85 -11.33 -12.02 3.65
N VAL A 86 -11.17 -13.28 3.24
CA VAL A 86 -10.17 -13.68 2.24
C VAL A 86 -10.85 -13.87 0.89
N VAL A 87 -10.36 -13.13 -0.11
CA VAL A 87 -10.76 -13.33 -1.51
C VAL A 87 -9.73 -14.25 -2.17
N THR A 88 -10.20 -15.38 -2.67
CA THR A 88 -9.39 -16.36 -3.42
C THR A 88 -9.96 -16.57 -4.81
N GLY A 89 -9.24 -17.29 -5.67
CA GLY A 89 -9.71 -17.68 -6.99
C GLY A 89 -9.33 -19.12 -7.32
N ILE A 90 -9.91 -19.60 -8.41
CA ILE A 90 -9.54 -20.90 -9.01
C ILE A 90 -8.12 -20.86 -9.58
N THR A 91 -7.64 -22.02 -10.04
CA THR A 91 -6.38 -22.14 -10.78
C THR A 91 -6.33 -21.10 -11.91
N PRO A 92 -5.24 -20.31 -12.03
CA PRO A 92 -5.15 -19.28 -13.04
C PRO A 92 -5.31 -19.81 -14.47
N THR A 93 -6.02 -19.04 -15.28
CA THR A 93 -6.27 -19.28 -16.70
C THR A 93 -5.79 -18.08 -17.52
N PRO A 94 -5.51 -18.24 -18.82
CA PRO A 94 -5.11 -17.12 -19.68
C PRO A 94 -6.15 -15.98 -19.78
N LEU A 95 -7.41 -16.24 -19.44
CA LEU A 95 -8.49 -15.25 -19.50
C LEU A 95 -8.46 -14.25 -18.32
N GLY A 96 -7.76 -14.59 -17.24
CA GLY A 96 -7.71 -13.78 -16.02
C GLY A 96 -8.99 -13.89 -15.16
N GLU A 97 -8.83 -13.92 -13.84
CA GLU A 97 -9.95 -14.17 -12.91
C GLU A 97 -10.42 -12.92 -12.17
N GLY A 98 -9.74 -11.79 -12.30
CA GLY A 98 -10.16 -10.53 -11.66
C GLY A 98 -10.07 -10.53 -10.13
N LYS A 99 -9.22 -11.36 -9.50
CA LYS A 99 -9.11 -11.46 -8.02
C LYS A 99 -8.93 -10.11 -7.31
N SER A 100 -8.02 -9.26 -7.81
CA SER A 100 -7.79 -7.92 -7.23
C SER A 100 -9.00 -7.00 -7.44
N THR A 101 -9.60 -7.02 -8.63
CA THR A 101 -10.82 -6.28 -8.96
C THR A 101 -11.96 -6.65 -8.01
N THR A 102 -12.16 -7.94 -7.76
CA THR A 102 -13.17 -8.44 -6.81
C THR A 102 -12.86 -8.00 -5.37
N THR A 103 -11.59 -8.02 -4.96
CA THR A 103 -11.18 -7.58 -3.61
C THR A 103 -11.50 -6.11 -3.37
N ILE A 104 -11.17 -5.26 -4.34
CA ILE A 104 -11.40 -3.81 -4.26
C ILE A 104 -12.91 -3.51 -4.36
N GLY A 105 -13.60 -4.13 -5.32
CA GLY A 105 -15.05 -3.98 -5.49
C GLY A 105 -15.84 -4.42 -4.25
N LEU A 106 -15.43 -5.49 -3.58
CA LEU A 106 -16.04 -5.92 -2.32
C LEU A 106 -15.85 -4.88 -1.20
N ALA A 107 -14.64 -4.34 -1.05
CA ALA A 107 -14.38 -3.30 -0.05
C ALA A 107 -15.15 -2.00 -0.35
N GLN A 108 -15.25 -1.62 -1.62
CA GLN A 108 -16.08 -0.49 -2.08
C GLN A 108 -17.56 -0.73 -1.77
N ALA A 109 -18.09 -1.93 -2.04
CA ALA A 109 -19.50 -2.24 -1.78
C ALA A 109 -19.83 -2.21 -0.28
N LEU A 110 -18.98 -2.81 0.56
CA LEU A 110 -19.12 -2.77 2.01
C LEU A 110 -19.09 -1.33 2.54
N GLY A 111 -18.15 -0.52 2.05
CA GLY A 111 -17.98 0.87 2.49
C GLY A 111 -19.04 1.83 1.97
N ALA A 112 -19.17 1.94 0.65
CA ALA A 112 -19.98 2.96 -0.01
C ALA A 112 -21.47 2.63 -0.06
N HIS A 113 -21.86 1.35 -0.05
CA HIS A 113 -23.26 0.94 -0.19
C HIS A 113 -23.85 0.34 1.09
N LEU A 114 -23.04 -0.28 1.94
CA LEU A 114 -23.49 -0.91 3.19
C LEU A 114 -23.04 -0.18 4.46
N ASN A 115 -22.34 0.95 4.31
CA ASN A 115 -21.85 1.80 5.40
C ASN A 115 -21.06 1.02 6.47
N LYS A 116 -20.26 0.04 6.03
CA LYS A 116 -19.34 -0.72 6.90
C LYS A 116 -17.94 -0.13 6.81
N LYS A 117 -17.22 -0.09 7.94
CA LYS A 117 -15.79 0.26 7.94
C LYS A 117 -15.01 -0.93 7.38
N SER A 118 -14.54 -0.81 6.14
CA SER A 118 -13.81 -1.87 5.43
C SER A 118 -12.58 -1.30 4.71
N PHE A 119 -11.53 -2.11 4.65
CA PHE A 119 -10.30 -1.80 3.93
C PHE A 119 -9.91 -3.00 3.07
N ALA A 120 -9.42 -2.74 1.86
CA ALA A 120 -8.81 -3.77 1.03
C ALA A 120 -7.31 -3.82 1.31
N CYS A 121 -6.78 -5.02 1.56
CA CYS A 121 -5.34 -5.27 1.66
C CYS A 121 -4.88 -6.04 0.43
N ILE A 122 -4.04 -5.42 -0.40
CA ILE A 122 -3.50 -6.02 -1.62
C ILE A 122 -1.98 -5.97 -1.62
N ARG A 123 -1.35 -6.83 -2.43
CA ARG A 123 0.11 -6.87 -2.56
C ARG A 123 0.59 -5.76 -3.50
N GLN A 124 1.72 -5.15 -3.15
CA GLN A 124 2.47 -4.32 -4.08
C GLN A 124 2.91 -5.14 -5.31
N PRO A 125 2.71 -4.65 -6.53
CA PRO A 125 3.23 -5.30 -7.72
C PRO A 125 4.73 -5.08 -7.89
N SER A 126 5.39 -6.05 -8.54
CA SER A 126 6.76 -5.83 -9.01
C SER A 126 6.76 -4.80 -10.13
N GLN A 127 7.79 -3.95 -10.14
CA GLN A 127 7.99 -2.95 -11.19
C GLN A 127 8.36 -3.57 -12.55
N GLY A 128 9.02 -4.73 -12.56
CA GLY A 128 9.51 -5.37 -13.79
C GLY A 128 8.41 -5.65 -14.83
N PRO A 129 7.30 -6.32 -14.44
CA PRO A 129 6.18 -6.58 -15.35
C PRO A 129 5.55 -5.34 -16.00
N THR A 130 5.60 -4.17 -15.35
CA THR A 130 5.09 -2.89 -15.87
C THR A 130 5.78 -2.48 -17.18
N PHE A 131 7.06 -2.85 -17.35
CA PHE A 131 7.83 -2.60 -18.58
C PHE A 131 7.77 -3.76 -19.59
N GLY A 132 6.96 -4.78 -19.31
CA GLY A 132 6.78 -5.97 -20.15
C GLY A 132 5.34 -6.10 -20.65
N ILE A 133 4.80 -7.32 -20.58
CA ILE A 133 3.50 -7.67 -21.15
C ILE A 133 2.32 -7.30 -20.24
N LYS A 134 2.58 -7.10 -18.93
CA LYS A 134 1.50 -6.98 -17.93
C LYS A 134 1.28 -5.54 -17.51
N GLY A 135 0.26 -4.90 -18.07
CA GLY A 135 -0.30 -3.65 -17.55
C GLY A 135 -1.07 -3.88 -16.24
N GLY A 136 -1.02 -2.88 -15.35
CA GLY A 136 -1.95 -2.63 -14.23
C GLY A 136 -2.20 -3.79 -13.26
N ALA A 137 -1.55 -3.81 -12.09
CA ALA A 137 -1.80 -4.83 -11.06
C ALA A 137 -2.75 -4.37 -9.93
N ALA A 138 -3.35 -3.20 -10.08
CA ALA A 138 -4.07 -2.47 -9.04
C ALA A 138 -5.60 -2.69 -9.04
N GLY A 139 -6.11 -3.76 -9.66
CA GLY A 139 -7.54 -3.95 -9.92
C GLY A 139 -7.87 -3.81 -11.40
N GLY A 140 -9.08 -3.34 -11.73
CA GLY A 140 -9.48 -3.06 -13.11
C GLY A 140 -10.84 -2.35 -13.20
N GLY A 141 -11.06 -1.61 -14.29
CA GLY A 141 -12.22 -0.76 -14.49
C GLY A 141 -12.42 0.22 -13.34
N TYR A 142 -13.64 0.27 -12.80
CA TYR A 142 -14.00 1.16 -11.69
C TYR A 142 -13.64 0.62 -10.29
N ALA A 143 -13.10 -0.61 -10.22
CA ALA A 143 -12.65 -1.25 -8.99
C ALA A 143 -11.12 -1.38 -9.01
N GLN A 144 -10.45 -0.26 -8.76
CA GLN A 144 -9.00 -0.15 -8.79
C GLN A 144 -8.45 0.77 -7.67
N VAL A 145 -7.16 0.65 -7.38
CA VAL A 145 -6.42 1.60 -6.53
C VAL A 145 -5.87 2.73 -7.39
N VAL A 146 -6.01 3.96 -6.91
CA VAL A 146 -5.52 5.18 -7.57
C VAL A 146 -4.58 5.95 -6.63
N PRO A 147 -3.56 6.66 -7.14
CA PRO A 147 -3.12 6.74 -8.55
C PRO A 147 -2.46 5.45 -9.06
N MET A 148 -2.85 4.98 -10.25
CA MET A 148 -2.37 3.70 -10.80
C MET A 148 -0.88 3.74 -11.19
N ASP A 149 -0.40 4.86 -11.72
CA ASP A 149 0.99 5.08 -12.12
C ASP A 149 1.95 4.96 -10.93
N GLU A 150 1.64 5.63 -9.82
CA GLU A 150 2.43 5.58 -8.60
C GLU A 150 2.43 4.17 -7.97
N PHE A 151 1.29 3.47 -8.05
CA PHE A 151 1.14 2.12 -7.51
C PHE A 151 1.97 1.07 -8.26
N ASN A 152 2.12 1.22 -9.59
CA ASN A 152 2.84 0.26 -10.43
C ASN A 152 4.36 0.52 -10.55
N LEU A 153 4.84 1.66 -10.06
CA LEU A 153 6.25 2.04 -10.12
C LEU A 153 6.90 1.93 -8.73
N HIS A 154 7.42 3.03 -8.20
CA HIS A 154 8.26 3.02 -7.00
C HIS A 154 7.44 2.96 -5.70
N MET A 155 6.15 3.32 -5.74
CA MET A 155 5.28 3.45 -4.58
C MET A 155 5.99 4.18 -3.43
N THR A 156 6.20 3.53 -2.28
CA THR A 156 6.93 4.11 -1.12
C THR A 156 8.37 3.60 -0.98
N GLY A 157 8.90 2.89 -1.98
CA GLY A 157 10.28 2.39 -1.99
C GLY A 157 10.48 1.02 -1.30
N ASP A 158 9.42 0.29 -1.01
CA ASP A 158 9.48 -0.93 -0.19
C ASP A 158 10.27 -2.04 -0.88
N ILE A 159 10.04 -2.24 -2.19
CA ILE A 159 10.81 -3.17 -3.00
C ILE A 159 12.27 -2.73 -3.08
N HIS A 160 12.56 -1.42 -3.19
CA HIS A 160 13.94 -0.91 -3.20
C HIS A 160 14.67 -1.22 -1.90
N ALA A 161 14.00 -1.07 -0.76
CA ALA A 161 14.55 -1.43 0.55
C ALA A 161 14.85 -2.94 0.64
N ILE A 162 13.94 -3.79 0.14
CA ILE A 162 14.15 -5.24 0.06
C ILE A 162 15.35 -5.57 -0.85
N THR A 163 15.44 -4.94 -2.02
CA THR A 163 16.57 -5.10 -2.95
C THR A 163 17.89 -4.68 -2.32
N ALA A 164 17.94 -3.54 -1.64
CA ALA A 164 19.13 -3.06 -0.96
C ALA A 164 19.58 -4.04 0.15
N ALA A 165 18.64 -4.53 0.98
CA ALA A 165 18.95 -5.50 2.02
C ALA A 165 19.45 -6.83 1.45
N ASN A 166 18.78 -7.35 0.41
CA ASN A 166 19.18 -8.58 -0.27
C ASN A 166 20.59 -8.47 -0.86
N ASN A 167 20.87 -7.38 -1.56
CA ASN A 167 22.15 -7.16 -2.21
C ASN A 167 23.27 -6.91 -1.20
N LEU A 168 22.97 -6.27 -0.07
CA LEU A 168 23.92 -6.11 1.03
C LEU A 168 24.36 -7.47 1.59
N VAL A 169 23.41 -8.40 1.79
CA VAL A 169 23.73 -9.76 2.26
C VAL A 169 24.60 -10.50 1.23
N ALA A 170 24.25 -10.43 -0.06
CA ALA A 170 25.05 -11.05 -1.11
C ALA A 170 26.47 -10.48 -1.17
N ALA A 171 26.61 -9.15 -1.15
CA ALA A 171 27.90 -8.48 -1.15
C ALA A 171 28.73 -8.82 0.09
N ALA A 172 28.10 -8.98 1.26
CA ALA A 172 28.80 -9.38 2.49
C ALA A 172 29.35 -10.81 2.39
N ILE A 173 28.61 -11.73 1.76
CA ILE A 173 29.05 -13.11 1.50
C ILE A 173 30.26 -13.10 0.55
N ASP A 174 30.13 -12.40 -0.58
CA ASP A 174 31.21 -12.32 -1.58
C ASP A 174 32.47 -11.68 -0.98
N ALA A 175 32.31 -10.60 -0.21
CA ALA A 175 33.42 -9.94 0.47
C ALA A 175 34.10 -10.86 1.48
N ARG A 176 33.32 -11.66 2.23
CA ARG A 176 33.88 -12.62 3.18
C ARG A 176 34.68 -13.71 2.46
N MET A 177 34.14 -14.29 1.39
CA MET A 177 34.84 -15.30 0.59
C MET A 177 36.12 -14.75 -0.04
N PHE A 178 36.08 -13.49 -0.52
CA PHE A 178 37.24 -12.82 -1.08
C PHE A 178 38.34 -12.60 -0.04
N HIS A 179 37.99 -12.11 1.16
CA HIS A 179 38.99 -11.89 2.21
C HIS A 179 39.60 -13.21 2.72
N GLU A 180 38.81 -14.27 2.90
CA GLU A 180 39.33 -15.60 3.29
C GLU A 180 40.31 -16.19 2.27
N SER A 181 40.12 -15.90 0.98
CA SER A 181 40.97 -16.44 -0.09
C SER A 181 42.21 -15.59 -0.38
N THR A 182 42.22 -14.32 0.01
CA THR A 182 43.29 -13.36 -0.36
C THR A 182 44.12 -12.84 0.81
N GLN A 183 43.63 -12.95 2.05
CA GLN A 183 44.31 -12.44 3.23
C GLN A 183 44.60 -13.58 4.22
N SER A 184 45.78 -13.57 4.83
CA SER A 184 46.10 -14.47 5.94
C SER A 184 45.70 -13.83 7.26
N ASP A 185 45.29 -14.64 8.25
CA ASP A 185 44.94 -14.19 9.62
C ASP A 185 46.11 -13.58 10.44
N LYS A 186 47.25 -13.28 9.81
CA LYS A 186 48.42 -12.65 10.43
C LYS A 186 48.44 -11.15 10.23
#